data_AF-A0A537TGG6-F1
#
_entry.id   AF-A0A537TGG6-F1
#
_cell.length_a   1.000
_cell.length_b   1.000
_cell.length_c   1.000
_cell.angle_alpha   90.00
_cell.angle_beta   90.00
_cell.angle_gamma   90.00
#
_symmetry.space_group_name_H-M   'P 1'
#
loop_
_entity.id
_entity.type
_entity.pdbx_description
1 polymer ?
#
loop_
_entity_poly.entity_id
_entity_poly.type
_entity_poly.pdbx_seq_one_letter_code
_entity_poly.pdbx_strand_id
1 'polypeptide(L)'
;MPELRHALTCLERADEFDVVNDHSGPLAAALSAGISTPFVHTVHGPLDGDAGEVYEQIVALAPGAGLISLSLNQRKPLPDLPWVANCPNALDLEAYPATPHTGEYLLFLGRMSPDKGCHRAIEVAKQADIPLKIAGKVREPAE
;
A
#
# COMPACT_ATOMS: atom_id res chain seq x y z
N MET A 1 15.23 7.97 8.23
CA MET A 1 15.22 7.96 6.75
C MET A 1 15.80 6.65 6.16
N PRO A 2 15.52 5.45 6.71
CA PRO A 2 16.04 4.21 6.09
C PRO A 2 15.48 3.97 4.68
N GLU A 3 14.21 4.29 4.44
CA GLU A 3 13.52 4.11 3.14
C GLU A 3 14.16 4.99 2.06
N LEU A 4 14.37 6.28 2.36
CA LEU A 4 15.03 7.20 1.44
C LEU A 4 16.47 6.75 1.12
N ARG A 5 17.21 6.25 2.12
CA ARG A 5 18.56 5.72 1.90
C ARG A 5 18.53 4.52 0.96
N HIS A 6 17.60 3.59 1.14
CA HIS A 6 17.45 2.43 0.26
C HIS A 6 17.12 2.86 -1.18
N ALA A 7 16.19 3.80 -1.34
CA ALA A 7 15.85 4.34 -2.66
C ALA A 7 17.08 4.98 -3.33
N LEU A 8 17.79 5.88 -2.63
CA LEU A 8 18.98 6.54 -3.18
C LEU A 8 20.07 5.55 -3.59
N THR A 9 20.35 4.54 -2.76
CA THR A 9 21.35 3.50 -3.10
C THR A 9 20.99 2.73 -4.38
N CYS A 10 19.70 2.51 -4.66
CA CYS A 10 19.27 1.91 -5.92
C CYS A 10 19.40 2.91 -7.08
N LEU A 11 18.93 4.15 -6.90
CA LEU A 11 18.89 5.16 -7.95
C LEU A 11 20.29 5.65 -8.39
N GLU A 12 21.27 5.65 -7.49
CA GLU A 12 22.69 5.95 -7.80
C GLU A 12 23.30 4.96 -8.81
N ARG A 13 22.71 3.78 -8.96
CA ARG A 13 23.16 2.68 -9.82
C ARG A 13 22.07 2.27 -10.82
N ALA A 14 21.12 3.18 -11.09
CA ALA A 14 19.93 2.86 -11.88
C ALA A 14 20.27 2.31 -13.27
N ASP A 15 21.39 2.73 -13.86
CA ASP A 15 21.88 2.30 -15.17
C ASP A 15 22.40 0.84 -15.19
N GLU A 16 22.61 0.23 -14.03
CA GLU A 16 22.94 -1.20 -13.90
C GLU A 16 21.72 -2.12 -14.01
N PHE A 17 20.49 -1.56 -14.04
CA PHE A 17 19.25 -2.32 -14.03
C PHE A 17 18.44 -2.10 -15.32
N ASP A 18 17.71 -3.13 -15.76
CA ASP A 18 16.77 -2.99 -16.87
C ASP A 18 15.50 -2.21 -16.47
N VAL A 19 15.10 -2.31 -15.20
CA VAL A 19 13.93 -1.66 -14.63
C VAL A 19 14.09 -1.45 -13.13
N VAL A 20 13.58 -0.33 -12.63
CA VAL A 20 13.45 -0.05 -11.19
C VAL A 20 11.98 -0.21 -10.79
N ASN A 21 11.71 -1.09 -9.83
CA ASN A 21 10.38 -1.26 -9.22
C ASN A 21 10.39 -0.72 -7.78
N ASP A 22 9.80 0.46 -7.59
CA ASP A 22 9.84 1.20 -6.34
C ASP A 22 8.60 0.99 -5.46
N HIS A 23 8.86 0.87 -4.16
CA HIS A 23 7.88 0.74 -3.08
C HIS A 23 8.16 1.72 -1.93
N SER A 24 9.07 2.68 -2.11
CA SER A 24 9.65 3.48 -1.02
C SER A 24 8.86 4.75 -0.69
N GLY A 25 7.71 4.95 -1.34
CA GLY A 25 6.79 6.07 -1.12
C GLY A 25 6.96 7.24 -2.10
N PRO A 26 6.12 8.29 -1.96
CA PRO A 26 6.00 9.36 -2.96
C PRO A 26 7.28 10.17 -3.16
N LEU A 27 8.07 10.37 -2.10
CA LEU A 27 9.34 11.10 -2.21
C LEU A 27 10.33 10.36 -3.11
N ALA A 28 10.44 9.03 -2.98
CA ALA A 28 11.31 8.23 -3.85
C ALA A 28 10.78 8.16 -5.28
N ALA A 29 9.46 8.08 -5.46
CA ALA A 29 8.83 8.15 -6.76
C ALA A 29 9.19 9.45 -7.51
N ALA A 30 9.22 10.59 -6.82
CA ALA A 30 9.62 11.88 -7.40
C ALA A 30 11.07 11.88 -7.91
N LEU A 31 11.97 11.14 -7.26
CA LEU A 31 13.39 11.06 -7.66
C LEU A 31 13.60 10.31 -8.97
N SER A 32 12.60 9.57 -9.47
CA SER A 32 12.67 8.92 -10.78
C SER A 32 12.87 9.91 -11.94
N ALA A 33 12.54 11.19 -11.76
CA ALA A 33 12.86 12.25 -12.73
C ALA A 33 14.37 12.38 -13.03
N GLY A 34 15.24 11.90 -12.13
CA GLY A 34 16.68 11.98 -12.26
C GLY A 34 17.35 10.82 -12.99
N ILE A 35 16.59 9.80 -13.41
CA ILE A 35 17.14 8.60 -14.06
C ILE A 35 16.51 8.37 -15.45
N SER A 36 17.23 7.69 -16.34
CA SER A 36 16.71 7.26 -17.66
C SER A 36 16.20 5.82 -17.67
N THR A 37 16.55 5.02 -16.66
CA THR A 37 16.12 3.63 -16.52
C THR A 37 14.60 3.55 -16.35
N PRO A 38 13.90 2.64 -17.05
CA PRO A 38 12.48 2.41 -16.86
C PRO A 38 12.12 2.27 -15.37
N PHE A 39 11.13 3.04 -14.93
CA PHE A 39 10.76 3.14 -13.52
C PHE A 39 9.26 2.89 -13.35
N VAL A 40 8.92 2.02 -12.39
CA VAL A 40 7.55 1.81 -11.95
C VAL A 40 7.45 1.98 -10.44
N HIS A 41 6.35 2.56 -9.97
CA HIS A 41 6.09 2.78 -8.55
C HIS A 41 4.76 2.15 -8.13
N THR A 42 4.79 1.33 -7.08
CA THR A 42 3.57 0.77 -6.49
C THR A 42 2.99 1.75 -5.47
N VAL A 43 1.79 2.24 -5.74
CA VAL A 43 1.06 3.14 -4.83
C VAL A 43 0.43 2.32 -3.71
N HIS A 44 0.97 2.43 -2.49
CA HIS A 44 0.45 1.71 -1.30
C HIS A 44 -0.63 2.49 -0.53
N GLY A 45 -0.62 3.82 -0.66
CA GLY A 45 -1.53 4.72 0.04
C GLY A 45 -2.85 4.96 -0.70
N PRO A 46 -3.83 5.58 -0.04
CA PRO A 46 -4.99 6.12 -0.73
C PRO A 46 -4.59 7.33 -1.59
N LEU A 47 -5.46 7.72 -2.51
CA LEU A 47 -5.26 8.82 -3.46
C LEU A 47 -6.29 9.96 -3.25
N ASP A 48 -6.95 9.98 -2.11
CA ASP A 48 -7.88 11.05 -1.74
C ASP A 48 -7.15 12.23 -1.10
N GLY A 49 -7.66 13.44 -1.36
CA GLY A 49 -7.10 14.70 -0.83
C GLY A 49 -5.64 14.92 -1.22
N ASP A 50 -4.86 15.45 -0.29
CA ASP A 50 -3.45 15.83 -0.47
C ASP A 50 -2.58 14.71 -1.07
N ALA A 51 -2.86 13.45 -0.75
CA ALA A 51 -2.10 12.32 -1.28
C ALA A 51 -2.25 12.22 -2.81
N GLY A 52 -3.46 12.44 -3.32
CA GLY A 52 -3.72 12.46 -4.76
C GLY A 52 -2.99 13.59 -5.47
N GLU A 53 -3.10 14.82 -4.94
CA GLU A 53 -2.43 16.01 -5.49
C GLU A 53 -0.91 15.82 -5.56
N VAL A 54 -0.30 15.19 -4.56
CA VAL A 54 1.13 14.85 -4.55
C VAL A 54 1.47 13.90 -5.71
N TYR A 55 0.66 12.88 -5.99
CA TYR A 55 0.94 11.97 -7.11
C TYR A 55 0.76 12.63 -8.48
N GLU A 56 -0.19 13.56 -8.64
CA GLU A 56 -0.30 14.36 -9.86
C GLU A 56 0.97 15.21 -10.08
N GLN A 57 1.49 15.84 -9.03
CA GLN A 57 2.73 16.60 -9.08
C GLN A 57 3.95 15.72 -9.40
N ILE A 58 4.03 14.53 -8.80
CA ILE A 58 5.11 13.56 -9.08
C ILE A 58 5.09 13.17 -10.55
N VAL A 59 3.94 12.83 -11.09
CA VAL A 59 3.79 12.44 -12.51
C VAL A 59 4.14 13.61 -13.44
N ALA A 60 3.76 14.84 -13.08
CA ALA A 60 4.15 16.02 -13.85
C ALA A 60 5.67 16.25 -13.85
N LEU A 61 6.35 15.98 -12.73
CA LEU A 61 7.81 16.11 -12.61
C LEU A 61 8.56 14.94 -13.29
N ALA A 62 8.01 13.73 -13.20
CA ALA A 62 8.59 12.48 -13.67
C ALA A 62 7.64 11.77 -14.64
N PRO A 63 7.43 12.31 -15.87
CA PRO A 63 6.44 11.77 -16.81
C PRO A 63 6.77 10.35 -17.31
N GLY A 64 8.01 9.88 -17.11
CA GLY A 64 8.44 8.51 -17.41
C GLY A 64 8.08 7.48 -16.34
N ALA A 65 7.57 7.90 -15.17
CA ALA A 65 7.22 7.00 -14.08
C ALA A 65 5.88 6.30 -14.35
N GLY A 66 5.90 4.98 -14.46
CA GLY A 66 4.69 4.17 -14.48
C GLY A 66 4.16 3.91 -13.06
N LEU A 67 2.84 3.91 -12.87
CA LEU A 67 2.22 3.59 -11.59
C LEU A 67 1.57 2.20 -11.59
N ILE A 68 1.69 1.51 -10.46
CA ILE A 68 1.05 0.22 -10.20
C ILE A 68 0.05 0.39 -9.06
N SER A 69 -1.19 -0.05 -9.29
CA SER A 69 -2.25 -0.07 -8.27
C SER A 69 -2.38 -1.44 -7.61
N LEU A 70 -2.73 -1.46 -6.33
CA LEU A 70 -3.04 -2.68 -5.59
C LEU A 70 -4.47 -3.17 -5.81
N SER A 71 -5.36 -2.29 -6.27
CA SER A 71 -6.72 -2.64 -6.69
C SER A 71 -7.26 -1.67 -7.73
N LEU A 72 -8.21 -2.12 -8.55
CA LEU A 72 -8.90 -1.23 -9.48
C LEU A 72 -9.72 -0.16 -8.76
N ASN A 73 -10.18 -0.44 -7.54
CA ASN A 73 -10.90 0.55 -6.73
C ASN A 73 -10.00 1.71 -6.30
N GLN A 74 -8.72 1.45 -6.02
CA GLN A 74 -7.76 2.48 -5.63
C GLN A 74 -7.59 3.57 -6.69
N ARG A 75 -7.76 3.23 -7.98
CA ARG A 75 -7.60 4.18 -9.09
C ARG A 75 -8.76 5.18 -9.20
N LYS A 76 -9.90 4.92 -8.57
CA LYS A 76 -11.12 5.72 -8.76
C LYS A 76 -10.97 7.22 -8.50
N PRO A 77 -10.21 7.67 -7.48
CA PRO A 77 -10.00 9.11 -7.26
C PRO A 77 -9.25 9.78 -8.42
N LEU A 78 -8.29 9.06 -9.03
CA LEU A 78 -7.40 9.57 -10.08
C LEU A 78 -7.22 8.52 -11.20
N PRO A 79 -8.23 8.31 -12.06
CA PRO A 79 -8.23 7.24 -13.05
C PRO A 79 -7.22 7.47 -14.18
N ASP A 80 -6.81 8.72 -14.40
CA ASP A 80 -6.01 9.15 -15.56
C ASP A 80 -4.50 9.26 -15.27
N LEU A 81 -4.05 8.89 -14.05
CA LEU A 81 -2.62 8.73 -13.77
C LEU A 81 -2.01 7.63 -14.67
N PRO A 82 -0.68 7.58 -14.87
CA PRO A 82 -0.02 6.66 -15.79
C PRO A 82 0.04 5.23 -15.23
N TRP A 83 -1.14 4.62 -15.07
CA TRP A 83 -1.32 3.28 -14.55
C TRP A 83 -0.87 2.24 -15.58
N VAL A 84 0.26 1.58 -15.32
CA VAL A 84 0.81 0.54 -16.21
C VAL A 84 0.31 -0.87 -15.86
N ALA A 85 -0.03 -1.11 -14.60
CA ALA A 85 -0.50 -2.41 -14.14
C ALA A 85 -1.38 -2.33 -12.88
N ASN A 86 -2.21 -3.35 -12.67
CA ASN A 86 -2.90 -3.60 -11.41
C ASN A 86 -2.37 -4.91 -10.84
N CYS A 87 -1.68 -4.84 -9.71
CA CYS A 87 -1.05 -5.98 -9.06
C CYS A 87 -1.61 -6.13 -7.63
N PRO A 88 -2.63 -6.99 -7.41
CA PRO A 88 -3.14 -7.27 -6.09
C PRO A 88 -2.07 -7.91 -5.21
N ASN A 89 -2.03 -7.55 -3.93
CA ASN A 89 -1.15 -8.21 -2.97
C ASN A 89 -1.48 -9.70 -2.90
N ALA A 90 -0.44 -10.52 -2.95
CA ALA A 90 -0.53 -11.97 -2.84
C ALA A 90 -0.17 -12.45 -1.43
N LEU A 91 -0.57 -13.69 -1.13
CA LEU A 91 -0.16 -14.42 0.05
C LEU A 91 0.53 -15.71 -0.41
N ASP A 92 1.62 -16.09 0.26
CA ASP A 92 2.20 -17.43 0.10
C ASP A 92 1.29 -18.46 0.77
N LEU A 93 0.59 -19.26 -0.02
CA LEU A 93 -0.38 -20.22 0.49
C LEU A 93 0.28 -21.42 1.19
N GLU A 94 1.56 -21.68 0.94
CA GLU A 94 2.30 -22.75 1.62
C GLU A 94 2.68 -22.34 3.04
N ALA A 95 3.04 -21.06 3.23
CA ALA A 95 3.30 -20.49 4.56
C ALA A 95 2.04 -20.33 5.41
N TYR A 96 0.86 -20.21 4.77
CA TYR A 96 -0.43 -20.01 5.43
C TYR A 96 -1.46 -21.06 4.96
N PRO A 97 -1.29 -22.34 5.31
CA PRO A 97 -2.21 -23.38 4.89
C PRO A 97 -3.60 -23.12 5.48
N ALA A 98 -4.60 -23.01 4.61
CA ALA A 98 -5.97 -22.82 5.02
C ALA A 98 -6.60 -24.16 5.42
N THR A 99 -7.06 -24.25 6.67
CA THR A 99 -7.97 -25.33 7.11
C THR A 99 -9.32 -24.69 7.43
N PRO A 100 -10.27 -24.69 6.47
CA PRO A 100 -11.57 -24.05 6.66
C PRO A 100 -12.28 -24.65 7.88
N HIS A 101 -12.61 -23.79 8.85
CA HIS A 101 -13.42 -24.15 10.00
C HIS A 101 -14.34 -22.97 10.30
N THR A 102 -15.59 -23.27 10.64
CA THR A 102 -16.54 -22.25 11.09
C THR A 102 -16.37 -22.10 12.60
N GLY A 103 -15.95 -20.92 13.05
CA GLY A 103 -15.95 -20.57 14.46
C GLY A 103 -17.32 -20.05 14.92
N GLU A 104 -17.62 -20.16 16.21
CA GLU A 104 -18.81 -19.54 16.85
C GLU A 104 -18.53 -18.07 17.23
N TYR A 105 -17.70 -17.37 16.46
CA TYR A 105 -17.25 -16.01 16.75
C TYR A 105 -16.99 -15.20 15.47
N LEU A 106 -17.11 -13.88 15.58
CA LEU A 106 -16.60 -12.93 14.59
C LEU A 106 -15.12 -12.61 14.89
N LEU A 107 -14.33 -12.36 13.85
CA LEU A 107 -12.92 -11.99 14.00
C LEU A 107 -12.66 -10.59 13.42
N PHE A 108 -12.03 -9.73 14.22
CA PHE A 108 -11.37 -8.52 13.73
C PHE A 108 -9.85 -8.74 13.78
N LEU A 109 -9.17 -8.59 12.65
CA LEU A 109 -7.72 -8.62 12.55
C LEU A 109 -7.22 -7.35 11.84
N GLY A 110 -6.54 -6.45 12.57
CA GLY A 110 -6.05 -5.20 11.99
C GLY A 110 -5.37 -4.27 13.00
N ARG A 111 -4.77 -3.17 12.50
CA ARG A 111 -4.23 -2.11 13.36
C ARG A 111 -5.36 -1.47 14.18
N MET A 112 -5.08 -1.09 15.42
CA MET A 112 -6.01 -0.30 16.25
C MET A 112 -5.91 1.18 15.87
N SER A 113 -6.46 1.52 14.71
CA SER A 113 -6.53 2.90 14.21
C SER A 113 -7.94 3.23 13.70
N PRO A 114 -8.31 4.52 13.66
CA PRO A 114 -9.65 4.93 13.24
C PRO A 114 -10.06 4.39 11.87
N ASP A 115 -9.13 4.39 10.90
CA ASP A 115 -9.36 3.90 9.53
C ASP A 115 -9.68 2.39 9.47
N LYS A 116 -9.20 1.60 10.43
CA LYS A 116 -9.48 0.16 10.49
C LYS A 116 -10.82 -0.16 11.12
N GLY A 117 -11.45 0.79 11.82
CA GLY A 117 -12.86 0.68 12.17
C GLY A 117 -13.21 -0.41 13.20
N CYS A 118 -12.30 -0.76 14.12
CA CYS A 118 -12.55 -1.79 15.16
C CYS A 118 -13.84 -1.52 15.97
N HIS A 119 -14.16 -0.25 16.24
CA HIS A 119 -15.41 0.16 16.88
C HIS A 119 -16.67 -0.33 16.13
N ARG A 120 -16.63 -0.37 14.79
CA ARG A 120 -17.74 -0.89 13.95
C ARG A 120 -17.87 -2.40 14.09
N ALA A 121 -16.75 -3.12 14.19
CA ALA A 121 -16.78 -4.57 14.41
C ALA A 121 -17.43 -4.91 15.77
N ILE A 122 -17.12 -4.13 16.82
CA ILE A 122 -17.75 -4.27 18.14
C ILE A 122 -19.27 -4.03 18.05
N GLU A 123 -19.69 -2.99 17.34
CA GLU A 123 -21.11 -2.67 17.18
C GLU A 123 -21.87 -3.80 16.47
N VAL A 124 -21.30 -4.33 15.38
CA VAL A 124 -21.87 -5.48 14.65
C VAL A 124 -21.99 -6.70 15.56
N ALA A 125 -20.94 -7.00 16.33
CA ALA A 125 -20.94 -8.17 17.22
C ALA A 125 -22.01 -8.07 18.32
N LYS A 126 -22.19 -6.88 18.90
CA LYS A 126 -23.24 -6.63 19.91
C LYS A 126 -24.63 -6.78 19.31
N GLN A 127 -24.87 -6.24 18.13
CA GLN A 127 -26.18 -6.34 17.46
C GLN A 127 -26.51 -7.76 17.02
N ALA A 128 -25.50 -8.53 16.62
CA ALA A 128 -25.66 -9.92 16.19
C ALA A 128 -25.74 -10.92 17.36
N ASP A 129 -25.40 -10.51 18.59
CA ASP A 129 -25.22 -11.38 19.76
C ASP A 129 -24.22 -12.54 19.49
N ILE A 130 -23.13 -12.24 18.79
CA ILE A 130 -22.06 -13.20 18.46
C ILE A 130 -20.76 -12.75 19.12
N PRO A 131 -20.01 -13.64 19.82
CA PRO A 131 -18.71 -13.30 20.38
C PRO A 131 -17.74 -12.71 19.35
N LEU A 132 -17.01 -11.65 19.70
CA LEU A 132 -15.99 -11.03 18.84
C LEU A 132 -14.59 -11.26 19.41
N LYS A 133 -13.73 -11.90 18.62
CA LYS A 133 -12.28 -11.94 18.89
C LYS A 133 -11.61 -10.79 18.16
N ILE A 134 -10.78 -10.05 18.89
CA ILE A 134 -10.07 -8.89 18.36
C ILE A 134 -8.57 -9.20 18.45
N ALA A 135 -7.90 -9.19 17.30
CA ALA A 135 -6.46 -9.27 17.19
C ALA A 135 -5.94 -8.01 16.50
N GLY A 136 -5.01 -7.32 17.14
CA GLY A 136 -4.33 -6.20 16.52
C GLY A 136 -2.95 -6.03 17.10
N LYS A 137 -2.07 -5.45 16.29
CA LYS A 137 -0.73 -5.09 16.76
C LYS A 137 -0.88 -4.07 17.88
N VAL A 138 -0.38 -4.41 19.07
CA VAL A 138 -0.15 -3.44 20.14
C VAL A 138 0.99 -2.55 19.65
N ARG A 139 0.73 -1.26 19.45
CA ARG A 139 1.79 -0.32 19.07
C ARG A 139 2.85 -0.32 20.16
N GLU A 140 4.11 -0.42 19.78
CA GLU A 140 5.18 -0.12 20.73
C GLU A 140 5.24 1.39 20.97
N PRO A 141 5.70 1.88 22.13
CA PRO A 141 5.77 3.31 22.42
C PRO A 141 6.58 4.15 21.42
N ALA A 142 7.41 3.50 20.60
CA ALA A 142 8.23 4.13 19.57
C ALA A 142 7.52 4.27 18.19
N GLU A 143 6.27 3.81 18.07
CA GLU A 143 5.40 3.93 16.87
C GLU A 143 4.32 5.02 17.02
#